data_AF-A0A9E3BJJ8-F1
#
_entry.id   AF-A0A9E3BJJ8-F1
#
_cell.length_a   1.000
_cell.length_b   1.000
_cell.length_c   1.000
_cell.angle_alpha   90.00
_cell.angle_beta   90.00
_cell.angle_gamma   90.00
#
_symmetry.space_group_name_H-M   'P 1'
#
loop_
_entity.id
_entity.type
_entity.pdbx_description
1 polymer ?
#
loop_
_entity_poly.entity_id
_entity_poly.type
_entity_poly.pdbx_seq_one_letter_code
_entity_poly.pdbx_strand_id
1 'polypeptide(L)'
;RHAETRELITTLGGTSLGEAPARAWEHGRFGAPYLRDSLLAAGALCETLETATDWSNIPALKAAVTNALTTALAESGTPALVLCHISHVYATGASLYFTVVAGQRGNPIEQWRAAKTAASEAIVASGGTITHHHAVGADHRPWMRDEIGDLGVQVLRAVKSTLDPAGILNPGKLIP
;
A
#
# COMPACT_ATOMS: atom_id res chain seq x y z
N ARG A 1 9.36 2.97 28.05
CA ARG A 1 9.16 2.42 26.68
C ARG A 1 8.49 1.04 26.70
N HIS A 2 9.14 -0.12 26.69
CA HIS A 2 8.41 -1.41 26.58
C HIS A 2 7.41 -1.69 27.73
N ALA A 3 7.79 -1.43 28.98
CA ALA A 3 6.89 -1.63 30.13
C ALA A 3 5.68 -0.68 30.08
N GLU A 4 5.93 0.59 29.79
CA GLU A 4 4.93 1.65 29.61
C GLU A 4 3.96 1.35 28.45
N THR A 5 4.48 0.93 27.29
CA THR A 5 3.65 0.51 26.15
C THR A 5 2.78 -0.70 26.51
N ARG A 6 3.34 -1.68 27.23
CA ARG A 6 2.61 -2.86 27.69
C ARG A 6 1.49 -2.47 28.64
N GLU A 7 1.78 -1.66 29.65
CA GLU A 7 0.81 -1.21 30.63
C GLU A 7 -0.37 -0.50 29.95
N LEU A 8 -0.07 0.46 29.06
CA LEU A 8 -1.09 1.16 28.29
C LEU A 8 -1.95 0.20 27.46
N ILE A 9 -1.34 -0.69 26.68
CA ILE A 9 -2.07 -1.67 25.85
C ILE A 9 -2.96 -2.57 26.73
N THR A 10 -2.47 -3.01 27.89
CA THR A 10 -3.26 -3.83 28.81
C THR A 10 -4.43 -3.05 29.42
N THR A 11 -4.26 -1.77 29.77
CA THR A 11 -5.38 -0.94 30.26
C THR A 11 -6.48 -0.75 29.20
N LEU A 12 -6.12 -0.81 27.92
CA LEU A 12 -7.04 -0.77 26.78
C LEU A 12 -7.59 -2.15 26.39
N GLY A 13 -7.34 -3.20 27.20
CA GLY A 13 -7.89 -4.55 26.99
C GLY A 13 -7.00 -5.51 26.21
N GLY A 14 -5.75 -5.14 25.91
CA GLY A 14 -4.80 -6.02 25.22
C GLY A 14 -4.23 -7.11 26.12
N THR A 15 -4.22 -8.35 25.63
CA THR A 15 -3.67 -9.52 26.32
C THR A 15 -2.30 -9.90 25.74
N SER A 16 -1.31 -10.13 26.60
CA SER A 16 -0.01 -10.63 26.15
C SER A 16 -0.08 -12.09 25.72
N LEU A 17 0.45 -12.40 24.53
CA LEU A 17 0.63 -13.77 24.04
C LEU A 17 2.06 -14.31 24.29
N GLY A 18 2.86 -13.61 25.11
CA GLY A 18 4.29 -13.88 25.27
C GLY A 18 5.12 -13.45 24.04
N GLU A 19 6.41 -13.81 24.04
CA GLU A 19 7.36 -13.39 22.99
C GLU A 19 7.34 -14.28 21.75
N ALA A 20 6.81 -15.51 21.86
CA ALA A 20 6.91 -16.52 20.81
C ALA A 20 6.30 -16.07 19.46
N PRO A 21 5.11 -15.45 19.40
CA PRO A 21 4.56 -14.99 18.12
C PRO A 21 5.43 -13.92 17.44
N ALA A 22 6.00 -13.00 18.23
CA ALA A 22 6.87 -11.95 17.71
C ALA A 22 8.17 -12.52 17.15
N ARG A 23 8.82 -13.45 17.87
CA ARG A 23 10.03 -14.13 17.40
C ARG A 23 9.78 -14.98 16.15
N ALA A 24 8.64 -15.67 16.08
CA ALA A 24 8.25 -16.44 14.90
C ALA A 24 8.05 -15.53 13.69
N TRP A 25 7.36 -14.39 13.87
CA TRP A 25 7.22 -13.38 12.82
C TRP A 25 8.58 -12.81 12.38
N GLU A 26 9.44 -12.44 13.33
CA GLU A 26 10.75 -11.87 13.05
C GLU A 26 11.63 -12.83 12.23
N HIS A 27 11.61 -14.11 12.58
CA HIS A 27 12.32 -15.16 11.85
C HIS A 27 11.73 -15.38 10.44
N GLY A 28 10.40 -15.35 10.31
CA GLY A 28 9.70 -15.69 9.07
C GLY A 28 9.47 -14.54 8.09
N ARG A 29 9.61 -13.27 8.51
CA ARG A 29 9.17 -12.09 7.72
C ARG A 29 9.80 -11.97 6.33
N PHE A 30 11.00 -12.51 6.14
CA PHE A 30 11.69 -12.50 4.84
C PHE A 30 11.29 -13.67 3.93
N GLY A 31 10.50 -14.62 4.43
CA GLY A 31 9.98 -15.75 3.65
C GLY A 31 8.78 -15.39 2.77
N ALA A 32 8.04 -14.32 3.11
CA ALA A 32 6.81 -13.96 2.40
C ALA A 32 6.99 -13.68 0.89
N PRO A 33 8.06 -13.01 0.43
CA PRO A 33 8.31 -12.86 -1.01
C PRO A 33 8.48 -14.18 -1.76
N TYR A 34 9.09 -15.21 -1.14
CA TYR A 34 9.23 -16.53 -1.75
C TYR A 34 7.91 -17.30 -1.80
N LEU A 35 7.06 -17.11 -0.79
CA LEU A 35 5.71 -17.68 -0.78
C LEU A 35 4.87 -17.10 -1.93
N ARG A 36 5.05 -15.82 -2.28
CA ARG A 36 4.35 -15.18 -3.40
C ARG A 36 4.57 -15.93 -4.72
N ASP A 37 5.79 -16.36 -5.02
CA ASP A 37 6.08 -17.08 -6.26
C ASP A 37 5.35 -18.43 -6.31
N SER A 38 5.30 -19.14 -5.18
CA SER A 38 4.56 -20.41 -5.08
C SER A 38 3.05 -20.22 -5.21
N LEU A 39 2.50 -19.14 -4.65
CA LEU A 39 1.10 -18.77 -4.80
C LEU A 39 0.75 -18.42 -6.25
N LEU A 40 1.60 -17.62 -6.92
CA LEU A 40 1.43 -17.26 -8.33
C LEU A 40 1.44 -18.51 -9.22
N ALA A 41 2.36 -19.45 -8.98
CA ALA A 41 2.41 -20.72 -9.70
C ALA A 41 1.17 -21.61 -9.46
N ALA A 42 0.56 -21.50 -8.28
CA ALA A 42 -0.68 -22.19 -7.93
C ALA A 42 -1.95 -21.46 -8.43
N GLY A 43 -1.81 -20.39 -9.21
CA GLY A 43 -2.94 -19.63 -9.77
C GLY A 43 -3.56 -18.62 -8.82
N ALA A 44 -2.84 -18.22 -7.76
CA ALA A 44 -3.26 -17.13 -6.87
C ALA A 44 -2.53 -15.83 -7.23
N LEU A 45 -3.30 -14.77 -7.50
CA LEU A 45 -2.80 -13.39 -7.48
C LEU A 45 -2.45 -13.05 -6.03
N CYS A 46 -1.24 -12.58 -5.79
CA CYS A 46 -0.76 -12.18 -4.48
C CYS A 46 0.06 -10.90 -4.60
N GLU A 47 -0.46 -9.81 -4.05
CA GLU A 47 0.11 -8.47 -4.18
C GLU A 47 0.02 -7.65 -2.90
N THR A 48 0.78 -6.56 -2.86
CA THR A 48 0.79 -5.63 -1.74
C THR A 48 0.66 -4.19 -2.22
N LEU A 49 0.04 -3.35 -1.40
CA LEU A 49 0.03 -1.90 -1.58
C LEU A 49 0.01 -1.21 -0.23
N GLU A 50 0.33 0.07 -0.22
CA GLU A 50 0.52 0.83 1.01
C GLU A 50 0.18 2.30 0.83
N THR A 51 -0.18 2.93 1.94
CA THR A 51 -0.56 4.35 2.03
C THR A 51 -0.31 4.83 3.46
N ALA A 52 -0.44 6.13 3.72
CA ALA A 52 -0.48 6.68 5.07
C ALA A 52 -1.59 7.72 5.20
N THR A 53 -2.07 7.91 6.42
CA THR A 53 -3.07 8.94 6.75
C THR A 53 -3.04 9.28 8.24
N ASP A 54 -3.79 10.29 8.64
CA ASP A 54 -3.92 10.73 10.02
C ASP A 54 -4.75 9.77 10.89
N TRP A 55 -4.52 9.78 12.20
CA TRP A 55 -5.14 8.85 13.16
C TRP A 55 -6.65 8.74 13.03
N SER A 56 -7.35 9.86 12.88
CA SER A 56 -8.81 9.91 12.77
C SER A 56 -9.35 9.30 11.49
N ASN A 57 -8.54 9.23 10.43
CA ASN A 57 -8.96 8.76 9.11
C ASN A 57 -8.67 7.27 8.86
N ILE A 58 -7.86 6.62 9.70
CA ILE A 58 -7.48 5.21 9.54
C ILE A 58 -8.68 4.28 9.28
N PRO A 59 -9.80 4.33 10.05
CA PRO A 59 -10.92 3.43 9.82
C PRO A 59 -11.59 3.66 8.46
N ALA A 60 -11.78 4.92 8.06
CA ALA A 60 -12.43 5.29 6.81
C ALA A 60 -11.57 4.90 5.60
N LEU A 61 -10.27 5.25 5.62
CA LEU A 61 -9.34 4.89 4.55
C LEU A 61 -9.20 3.37 4.40
N LYS A 62 -9.04 2.63 5.52
CA LYS A 62 -8.97 1.16 5.47
C LYS A 62 -10.22 0.55 4.83
N ALA A 63 -11.40 1.04 5.20
CA ALA A 63 -12.67 0.54 4.66
C ALA A 63 -12.80 0.84 3.17
N ALA A 64 -12.50 2.08 2.74
CA ALA A 64 -12.57 2.49 1.35
C ALA A 64 -11.66 1.65 0.45
N VAL A 65 -10.39 1.47 0.83
CA VAL A 65 -9.42 0.68 0.06
C VAL A 65 -9.79 -0.80 0.02
N THR A 66 -10.24 -1.34 1.16
CA THR A 66 -10.69 -2.74 1.23
C THR A 66 -11.88 -2.98 0.32
N ASN A 67 -12.88 -2.10 0.35
CA ASN A 67 -14.06 -2.20 -0.49
C ASN A 67 -13.70 -2.07 -1.98
N ALA A 68 -12.84 -1.12 -2.36
CA ALA A 68 -12.40 -0.96 -3.74
C ALA A 68 -11.71 -2.22 -4.28
N LEU A 69 -10.79 -2.80 -3.50
CA LEU A 69 -10.09 -4.04 -3.86
C LEU A 69 -11.05 -5.23 -3.96
N THR A 70 -11.90 -5.42 -2.96
CA THR A 70 -12.85 -6.54 -2.95
C THR A 70 -13.85 -6.44 -4.10
N THR A 71 -14.39 -5.26 -4.37
CA THR A 71 -15.33 -5.04 -5.50
C THR A 71 -14.66 -5.28 -6.84
N ALA A 72 -13.52 -4.64 -7.12
CA ALA A 72 -12.84 -4.77 -8.41
C ALA A 72 -12.41 -6.21 -8.71
N LEU A 73 -11.95 -6.95 -7.68
CA LEU A 73 -11.59 -8.36 -7.85
C LEU A 73 -12.83 -9.27 -7.99
N ALA A 74 -13.93 -8.99 -7.28
CA ALA A 74 -15.18 -9.72 -7.46
C ALA A 74 -15.74 -9.57 -8.88
N GLU A 75 -15.69 -8.36 -9.45
CA GLU A 75 -16.07 -8.10 -10.84
C GLU A 75 -15.22 -8.86 -11.86
N SER A 76 -13.96 -9.17 -11.51
CA SER A 76 -13.10 -10.07 -12.31
C SER A 76 -13.45 -11.56 -12.18
N GLY A 77 -14.45 -11.92 -11.38
CA GLY A 77 -14.90 -13.30 -11.19
C GLY A 77 -14.12 -14.08 -10.11
N THR A 78 -13.56 -13.39 -9.12
CA THR A 78 -12.93 -14.02 -7.95
C THR A 78 -13.21 -13.24 -6.66
N PRO A 79 -13.53 -13.91 -5.54
CA PRO A 79 -13.43 -13.26 -4.24
C PRO A 79 -11.96 -12.93 -3.93
N ALA A 80 -11.75 -11.98 -3.03
CA ALA A 80 -10.43 -11.57 -2.57
C ALA A 80 -10.33 -11.61 -1.04
N LEU A 81 -9.19 -12.08 -0.54
CA LEU A 81 -8.75 -11.88 0.83
C LEU A 81 -7.94 -10.59 0.87
N VAL A 82 -8.45 -9.57 1.56
CA VAL A 82 -7.77 -8.29 1.77
C VAL A 82 -7.41 -8.16 3.24
N LEU A 83 -6.11 -8.28 3.53
CA LEU A 83 -5.54 -8.08 4.86
C LEU A 83 -4.93 -6.68 4.94
N CYS A 84 -4.88 -6.11 6.14
CA CYS A 84 -4.26 -4.82 6.39
C CYS A 84 -3.62 -4.81 7.78
N HIS A 85 -2.41 -4.25 7.88
CA HIS A 85 -1.77 -3.99 9.17
C HIS A 85 -1.18 -2.57 9.20
N ILE A 86 -0.96 -2.05 10.40
CA ILE A 86 -0.19 -0.82 10.59
C ILE A 86 1.30 -1.19 10.58
N SER A 87 2.05 -0.66 9.62
CA SER A 87 3.49 -0.95 9.48
C SER A 87 4.37 0.06 10.21
N HIS A 88 3.92 1.32 10.28
CA HIS A 88 4.63 2.44 10.90
C HIS A 88 3.65 3.34 11.65
N VAL A 89 4.09 3.89 12.77
CA VAL A 89 3.33 4.83 13.61
C VAL A 89 4.07 6.16 13.69
N TYR A 90 3.33 7.25 13.59
CA TYR A 90 3.82 8.62 13.64
C TYR A 90 3.03 9.44 14.66
N ALA A 91 3.50 10.64 14.98
CA ALA A 91 2.79 11.54 15.88
C ALA A 91 1.37 11.88 15.36
N THR A 92 1.23 12.06 14.04
CA THR A 92 -0.03 12.52 13.42
C THR A 92 -0.85 11.39 12.79
N GLY A 93 -0.25 10.23 12.52
CA GLY A 93 -0.92 9.18 11.77
C GLY A 93 -0.13 7.87 11.68
N ALA A 94 -0.49 7.05 10.70
CA ALA A 94 0.11 5.73 10.52
C ALA A 94 0.15 5.31 9.04
N SER A 95 1.08 4.41 8.72
CA SER A 95 1.10 3.71 7.44
C SER A 95 0.23 2.45 7.50
N LEU A 96 -0.66 2.30 6.52
CA LEU A 96 -1.48 1.12 6.31
C LEU A 96 -0.86 0.29 5.19
N TYR A 97 -0.61 -0.99 5.46
CA TYR A 97 -0.02 -1.92 4.51
C TYR A 97 -0.99 -3.06 4.23
N PHE A 98 -1.40 -3.18 2.97
CA PHE A 98 -2.38 -4.14 2.50
C PHE A 98 -1.69 -5.34 1.83
N THR A 99 -2.23 -6.52 2.10
CA THR A 99 -1.90 -7.75 1.39
C THR A 99 -3.16 -8.30 0.77
N VAL A 100 -3.11 -8.55 -0.55
CA VAL A 100 -4.27 -8.94 -1.34
C VAL A 100 -4.00 -10.30 -1.97
N VAL A 101 -4.91 -11.25 -1.74
CA VAL A 101 -4.86 -12.57 -2.36
C VAL A 101 -6.19 -12.87 -3.05
N ALA A 102 -6.14 -13.28 -4.31
CA ALA A 102 -7.31 -13.65 -5.10
C ALA A 102 -6.96 -14.74 -6.13
N GLY A 103 -7.94 -15.36 -6.77
CA GLY A 103 -7.69 -16.28 -7.88
C GLY A 103 -7.30 -15.52 -9.16
N GLN A 104 -6.30 -16.01 -9.89
CA GLN A 104 -5.98 -15.48 -11.21
C GLN A 104 -7.15 -15.71 -12.19
N ARG A 105 -7.51 -14.68 -12.94
CA ARG A 105 -8.58 -14.71 -13.96
C ARG A 105 -8.12 -14.01 -15.22
N GLY A 106 -8.45 -14.57 -16.38
CA GLY A 106 -8.10 -13.99 -17.67
C GLY A 106 -6.61 -13.65 -17.75
N ASN A 107 -6.30 -12.38 -18.01
CA ASN A 107 -4.95 -11.82 -17.91
C ASN A 107 -4.71 -11.28 -16.48
N PRO A 108 -3.87 -11.94 -15.64
CA PRO A 108 -3.68 -11.54 -14.25
C PRO A 108 -3.06 -10.15 -14.08
N ILE A 109 -2.29 -9.68 -15.07
CA ILE A 109 -1.69 -8.33 -15.05
C ILE A 109 -2.78 -7.27 -15.20
N GLU A 110 -3.72 -7.47 -16.11
CA GLU A 110 -4.84 -6.55 -16.31
C GLU A 110 -5.83 -6.62 -15.15
N GLN A 111 -6.06 -7.82 -14.62
CA GLN A 111 -6.84 -8.04 -13.40
C GLN A 111 -6.28 -7.24 -12.23
N TRP A 112 -4.97 -7.36 -11.97
CA TRP A 112 -4.34 -6.58 -10.90
C TRP A 112 -4.35 -5.09 -11.20
N ARG A 113 -4.05 -4.68 -12.44
CA ARG A 113 -4.05 -3.26 -12.82
C ARG A 113 -5.40 -2.60 -12.54
N ALA A 114 -6.51 -3.25 -12.88
CA ALA A 114 -7.85 -2.73 -12.59
C ALA A 114 -8.08 -2.57 -11.07
N ALA A 115 -7.76 -3.60 -10.28
CA ALA A 115 -7.89 -3.56 -8.82
C ALA A 115 -6.99 -2.50 -8.17
N LYS A 116 -5.74 -2.37 -8.65
CA LYS A 116 -4.75 -1.40 -8.18
C LYS A 116 -5.17 0.03 -8.52
N THR A 117 -5.71 0.28 -9.71
CA THR A 117 -6.29 1.58 -10.08
C THR A 117 -7.44 1.95 -9.14
N ALA A 118 -8.42 1.05 -8.94
CA ALA A 118 -9.55 1.30 -8.04
C ALA A 118 -9.09 1.58 -6.60
N ALA A 119 -8.09 0.84 -6.11
CA ALA A 119 -7.51 1.07 -4.79
C ALA A 119 -6.81 2.44 -4.69
N SER A 120 -6.01 2.83 -5.69
CA SER A 120 -5.32 4.12 -5.74
C SER A 120 -6.30 5.29 -5.80
N GLU A 121 -7.37 5.19 -6.59
CA GLU A 121 -8.45 6.18 -6.62
C GLU A 121 -9.15 6.30 -5.26
N ALA A 122 -9.43 5.17 -4.60
CA ALA A 122 -10.01 5.17 -3.26
C ALA A 122 -9.08 5.79 -2.21
N ILE A 123 -7.76 5.57 -2.32
CA ILE A 123 -6.75 6.20 -1.45
C ILE A 123 -6.82 7.72 -1.58
N VAL A 124 -6.70 8.25 -2.80
CA VAL A 124 -6.70 9.69 -3.06
C VAL A 124 -8.03 10.32 -2.63
N ALA A 125 -9.15 9.72 -3.01
CA ALA A 125 -10.48 10.22 -2.67
C ALA A 125 -10.76 10.22 -1.15
N SER A 126 -10.08 9.35 -0.39
CA SER A 126 -10.23 9.23 1.06
C SER A 126 -9.14 9.97 1.85
N GLY A 127 -8.31 10.79 1.21
CA GLY A 127 -7.28 11.58 1.89
C GLY A 127 -6.11 10.76 2.44
N GLY A 128 -5.78 9.64 1.81
CA GLY A 128 -4.51 8.94 2.04
C GLY A 128 -3.43 9.41 1.07
N THR A 129 -2.16 9.29 1.46
CA THR A 129 -1.03 9.52 0.53
C THR A 129 -0.98 8.39 -0.50
N ILE A 130 -0.71 8.68 -1.77
CA ILE A 130 -0.70 7.66 -2.84
C ILE A 130 0.33 6.55 -2.60
N THR A 131 1.39 6.87 -1.87
CA THR A 131 2.42 5.95 -1.39
C THR A 131 2.94 6.45 -0.05
N HIS A 132 3.44 5.56 0.79
CA HIS A 132 4.22 5.92 1.97
C HIS A 132 5.71 5.58 1.79
N HIS A 133 6.05 4.42 1.20
CA HIS A 133 7.46 4.01 0.99
C HIS A 133 7.74 3.21 -0.28
N HIS A 134 6.74 2.77 -1.04
CA HIS A 134 6.99 2.11 -2.34
C HIS A 134 7.42 3.10 -3.44
N ALA A 135 7.21 4.39 -3.20
CA ALA A 135 7.45 5.49 -4.13
C ALA A 135 6.50 5.48 -5.34
N VAL A 136 6.65 6.49 -6.20
CA VAL A 136 5.66 6.80 -7.24
C VAL A 136 5.84 5.85 -8.42
N GLY A 137 6.98 5.97 -9.13
CA GLY A 137 7.26 5.20 -10.33
C GLY A 137 6.14 5.28 -11.38
N ALA A 138 6.18 4.42 -12.39
CA ALA A 138 5.12 4.41 -13.40
C ALA A 138 3.74 4.00 -12.83
N ASP A 139 3.75 3.24 -11.72
CA ASP A 139 2.54 2.67 -11.12
C ASP A 139 1.65 3.75 -10.49
N HIS A 140 2.23 4.67 -9.71
CA HIS A 140 1.47 5.72 -9.03
C HIS A 140 1.54 7.09 -9.72
N ARG A 141 2.35 7.25 -10.78
CA ARG A 141 2.46 8.52 -11.53
C ARG A 141 1.13 9.17 -11.91
N PRO A 142 0.07 8.43 -12.30
CA PRO A 142 -1.21 9.03 -12.64
C PRO A 142 -1.80 9.93 -11.54
N TRP A 143 -1.55 9.61 -10.26
CA TRP A 143 -2.06 10.35 -9.10
C TRP A 143 -1.05 11.31 -8.49
N MET A 144 0.14 11.48 -9.10
CA MET A 144 1.18 12.36 -8.56
C MET A 144 0.71 13.82 -8.50
N ARG A 145 -0.10 14.26 -9.48
CA ARG A 145 -0.66 15.62 -9.46
C ARG A 145 -1.62 15.81 -8.29
N ASP A 146 -2.44 14.82 -7.96
CA ASP A 146 -3.36 14.89 -6.83
C ASP A 146 -2.61 14.97 -5.49
N GLU A 147 -1.47 14.29 -5.39
CA GLU A 147 -0.62 14.28 -4.18
C GLU A 147 0.06 15.64 -3.91
N ILE A 148 0.67 16.26 -4.93
CA ILE A 148 1.55 17.44 -4.73
C ILE A 148 1.05 18.73 -5.38
N GLY A 149 -0.09 18.68 -6.07
CA GLY A 149 -0.68 19.79 -6.79
C GLY A 149 0.13 20.26 -8.01
N ASP A 150 -0.45 21.19 -8.78
CA ASP A 150 0.17 21.71 -10.00
C ASP A 150 1.50 22.41 -9.76
N LEU A 151 1.62 23.15 -8.66
CA LEU A 151 2.86 23.84 -8.30
C LEU A 151 3.99 22.85 -8.00
N GLY A 152 3.70 21.79 -7.24
CA GLY A 152 4.68 20.75 -6.96
C GLY A 152 5.17 20.07 -8.24
N VAL A 153 4.25 19.76 -9.16
CA VAL A 153 4.60 19.19 -10.47
C VAL A 153 5.51 20.14 -11.27
N GLN A 154 5.20 21.44 -11.29
CA GLN A 154 6.02 22.45 -11.97
C GLN A 154 7.43 22.52 -11.39
N VAL A 155 7.58 22.51 -10.06
CA VAL A 155 8.88 22.52 -9.38
C VAL A 155 9.71 21.29 -9.77
N LEU A 156 9.12 20.08 -9.69
CA LEU A 156 9.84 18.86 -10.06
C LEU A 156 10.25 18.85 -11.53
N ARG A 157 9.38 19.36 -12.42
CA ARG A 157 9.69 19.48 -13.85
C ARG A 157 10.84 20.46 -14.10
N ALA A 158 10.84 21.62 -13.45
CA ALA A 158 11.93 22.60 -13.57
C ALA A 158 13.27 21.99 -13.13
N VAL A 159 13.32 21.33 -11.98
CA VAL A 159 14.53 20.65 -11.48
C VAL A 159 15.00 19.58 -12.47
N LYS A 160 14.10 18.74 -13.00
CA LYS A 160 14.44 17.72 -13.99
C LYS A 160 15.00 18.32 -15.27
N SER A 161 14.40 19.37 -15.80
CA SER A 161 14.86 20.04 -17.02
C SER A 161 16.23 20.69 -16.86
N THR A 162 16.56 21.21 -15.67
CA THR A 162 17.89 21.76 -15.37
C THR A 162 18.95 20.67 -15.22
N LEU A 163 18.64 19.60 -14.47
CA LEU A 163 19.64 18.57 -14.13
C LEU A 163 19.79 17.48 -15.19
N ASP A 164 18.77 17.23 -16.01
CA ASP A 164 18.76 16.24 -17.08
C ASP A 164 18.07 16.80 -18.33
N PRO A 165 18.67 17.80 -19.00
CA PRO A 165 18.09 18.44 -20.18
C PRO A 165 17.93 17.48 -21.37
N ALA A 166 18.73 16.40 -21.43
CA ALA A 166 18.63 15.37 -22.47
C ALA A 166 17.57 14.30 -22.14
N GLY A 167 17.02 14.29 -20.93
CA GLY A 167 15.98 13.35 -20.51
C GLY A 167 16.42 11.89 -20.42
N ILE A 168 17.71 11.61 -20.22
CA ILE A 168 18.26 10.25 -20.28
C ILE A 168 18.11 9.48 -18.95
N LEU A 169 17.90 10.18 -17.83
CA LEU A 169 17.84 9.57 -16.50
C LEU A 169 16.41 9.07 -16.22
N ASN A 170 16.16 7.80 -16.59
CA ASN A 170 14.96 7.01 -16.28
C ASN A 170 13.64 7.74 -16.66
N PRO A 171 13.38 7.94 -17.96
CA PRO A 171 12.24 8.73 -18.44
C PRO A 171 10.88 8.12 -18.05
N GLY A 172 9.90 9.00 -17.82
CA GLY A 172 8.49 8.62 -17.66
C GLY A 172 8.10 8.05 -16.29
N LYS A 173 8.91 8.21 -15.24
CA LYS A 173 8.65 7.60 -13.92
C LYS A 173 7.95 8.48 -12.91
N LEU A 174 8.39 9.73 -12.70
CA LEU A 174 7.88 10.56 -11.60
C LEU A 174 6.97 11.71 -12.08
N ILE A 175 7.41 12.44 -13.10
CA ILE A 175 6.74 13.67 -13.52
C ILE A 175 5.58 13.32 -14.48
N PRO A 176 4.34 13.68 -14.15
CA PRO A 176 3.17 13.50 -15.02
C PRO A 176 3.23 14.43 -16.24
#